data_AF-A0ABD6B2D7-F1
#
_entry.id   AF-A0ABD6B2D7-F1
#
_cell.length_a   1.000
_cell.length_b   1.000
_cell.length_c   1.000
_cell.angle_alpha   90.00
_cell.angle_beta   90.00
_cell.angle_gamma   90.00
#
_symmetry.space_group_name_H-M   'P 1'
#
loop_
_entity.id
_entity.type
_entity.pdbx_description
1 polymer ?
#
loop_
_entity_poly.entity_id
_entity_poly.type
_entity_poly.pdbx_seq_one_letter_code
_entity_poly.pdbx_strand_id
1 'polypeptide(L)'
;MALPDRFEPWHVLVVAAFFVGTAGSLFGSGTDGFGLVNVLTAVLSGLLWAFAVYVFVGTFRNYVTSYADTGGSLWDPRFLAPFVVGALAAAALFGWRLTETGFSPSLIAGALSAGFWAFVLAMVVVLTASYVVTGYREAQ
;
A
#
# COMPACT_ATOMS: atom_id res chain seq x y z
N MET A 1 28.20 1.58 -24.52
CA MET A 1 27.39 0.54 -23.85
C MET A 1 26.32 1.25 -23.04
N ALA A 2 25.06 1.22 -23.50
CA ALA A 2 23.95 1.89 -22.83
C ALA A 2 23.38 0.99 -21.72
N LEU A 3 23.48 1.44 -20.47
CA LEU A 3 22.79 0.89 -19.31
C LEU A 3 21.42 1.61 -19.20
N PRO A 4 20.33 0.95 -18.77
CA PRO A 4 19.49 0.08 -19.59
C PRO A 4 18.00 0.52 -19.62
N ASP A 5 17.30 0.30 -20.73
CA ASP A 5 15.83 0.41 -20.92
C ASP A 5 14.99 -0.56 -20.04
N ARG A 6 15.56 -1.07 -18.94
CA ARG A 6 14.93 -2.07 -18.05
C ARG A 6 14.39 -1.49 -16.75
N PHE A 7 14.75 -0.26 -16.40
CA PHE A 7 14.23 0.41 -15.21
C PHE A 7 12.92 1.13 -15.55
N GLU A 8 11.78 0.45 -15.35
CA GLU A 8 10.50 1.13 -15.42
C GLU A 8 10.40 2.18 -14.27
N PRO A 9 9.86 3.39 -14.52
CA PRO A 9 9.88 4.50 -13.55
C PRO A 9 9.30 4.18 -12.17
N TRP A 10 8.36 3.22 -12.07
CA TRP A 10 7.73 2.86 -10.81
C TRP A 10 8.66 2.13 -9.84
N HIS A 11 9.80 1.58 -10.30
CA HIS A 11 10.79 0.99 -9.40
C HIS A 11 11.35 2.01 -8.40
N VAL A 12 11.30 3.31 -8.72
CA VAL A 12 11.64 4.39 -7.79
C VAL A 12 10.72 4.39 -6.57
N LEU A 13 9.45 3.97 -6.71
CA LEU A 13 8.51 3.84 -5.59
C LEU A 13 8.94 2.74 -4.62
N VAL A 14 9.49 1.63 -5.13
CA VAL A 14 10.00 0.52 -4.32
C VAL A 14 11.20 0.97 -3.49
N VAL A 15 12.11 1.72 -4.13
CA VAL A 15 13.29 2.31 -3.46
C VAL A 15 12.85 3.34 -2.41
N ALA A 16 11.90 4.20 -2.73
CA ALA A 16 11.36 5.17 -1.78
C ALA A 16 10.70 4.47 -0.58
N ALA A 17 9.93 3.41 -0.82
CA ALA A 17 9.29 2.62 0.23
C ALA A 17 10.31 1.95 1.16
N PHE A 18 11.41 1.43 0.60
CA PHE A 18 12.54 0.91 1.39
C PHE A 18 13.08 1.96 2.35
N PHE A 19 13.38 3.16 1.84
CA PHE A 19 13.90 4.24 2.68
C PHE A 19 12.90 4.71 3.72
N VAL A 20 11.61 4.81 3.38
CA VAL A 20 10.55 5.17 4.32
C VAL A 20 10.43 4.14 5.44
N GLY A 21 10.40 2.85 5.13
CA GLY A 21 10.31 1.78 6.14
C GLY A 21 11.54 1.71 7.03
N THR A 22 12.74 1.91 6.45
CA THR A 22 14.01 1.92 7.18
C THR A 22 14.11 3.13 8.09
N ALA A 23 13.89 4.33 7.54
CA ALA A 23 13.96 5.59 8.29
C ALA A 23 12.91 5.63 9.39
N GLY A 24 11.66 5.23 9.09
CA GLY A 24 10.58 5.17 10.08
C GLY A 24 10.93 4.27 11.27
N SER A 25 11.57 3.12 11.02
CA SER A 25 12.01 2.22 12.09
C SER A 25 13.19 2.79 12.89
N LEU A 26 14.14 3.47 12.26
CA LEU A 26 15.29 4.08 12.95
C LEU A 26 14.91 5.29 13.79
N PHE A 27 14.02 6.15 13.28
CA PHE A 27 13.55 7.29 14.07
C PHE A 27 12.60 6.88 15.19
N GLY A 28 11.97 5.70 15.09
CA GLY A 28 11.12 5.13 16.12
C GLY A 28 11.87 4.47 17.29
N SER A 29 13.16 4.16 17.15
CA SER A 29 13.93 3.42 18.18
C SER A 29 14.45 4.31 19.34
N GLY A 30 14.18 5.61 19.34
CA GLY A 30 14.55 6.51 20.44
C GLY A 30 16.06 6.78 20.58
N THR A 31 16.51 7.14 21.79
CA THR A 31 17.92 7.44 22.12
C THR A 31 18.74 6.20 22.48
N ASP A 32 18.14 5.02 22.46
CA ASP A 32 18.86 3.77 22.60
C ASP A 32 19.79 3.64 21.38
N GLY A 33 21.10 3.69 21.62
CA GLY A 33 22.11 3.83 20.58
C GLY A 33 22.01 2.80 19.44
N PHE A 34 22.83 3.01 18.40
CA PHE A 34 22.86 2.15 17.20
C PHE A 34 23.34 0.73 17.51
N GLY A 35 22.43 -0.11 18.01
CA GLY A 35 22.63 -1.54 18.15
C GLY A 35 22.41 -2.27 16.82
N LEU A 36 23.16 -3.35 16.60
CA LEU A 36 23.02 -4.22 15.41
C LEU A 36 21.56 -4.67 15.19
N VAL A 37 20.84 -4.96 16.28
CA VAL A 37 19.43 -5.39 16.26
C VAL A 37 18.52 -4.28 15.71
N ASN A 38 18.75 -3.01 16.09
CA ASN A 38 17.96 -1.88 15.60
C ASN A 38 18.18 -1.66 14.10
N VAL A 39 19.44 -1.75 13.65
CA VAL A 39 19.78 -1.63 12.23
C VAL A 39 19.13 -2.77 11.43
N LEU A 40 19.24 -4.01 11.91
CA LEU A 40 18.64 -5.16 11.23
C LEU A 40 17.11 -5.03 11.15
N THR A 41 16.46 -4.62 12.25
CA THR A 41 15.01 -4.40 12.30
C THR A 41 14.58 -3.32 11.32
N ALA A 42 15.34 -2.23 11.22
CA ALA A 42 15.06 -1.17 10.27
C ALA A 42 15.21 -1.62 8.82
N VAL A 43 16.27 -2.37 8.49
CA VAL A 43 16.45 -2.93 7.14
C VAL A 43 15.32 -3.89 6.78
N LEU A 44 14.93 -4.78 7.71
CA LEU A 44 13.81 -5.71 7.50
C LEU A 44 12.48 -4.97 7.31
N SER A 45 12.24 -3.90 8.09
CA SER A 45 11.09 -3.02 7.89
C SER A 45 11.12 -2.39 6.50
N GLY A 46 12.24 -1.82 6.08
CA GLY A 46 12.41 -1.28 4.72
C GLY A 46 12.12 -2.30 3.63
N LEU A 47 12.68 -3.51 3.73
CA LEU A 47 12.44 -4.59 2.77
C LEU A 47 10.97 -4.99 2.73
N LEU A 48 10.31 -5.05 3.88
CA LEU A 48 8.87 -5.35 3.96
C LEU A 48 8.04 -4.28 3.24
N TRP A 49 8.35 -3.00 3.44
CA TRP A 49 7.68 -1.90 2.74
C TRP A 49 7.93 -1.93 1.22
N ALA A 50 9.18 -2.16 0.81
CA ALA A 50 9.54 -2.31 -0.60
C ALA A 50 8.79 -3.48 -1.25
N PHE A 51 8.74 -4.62 -0.57
CA PHE A 51 7.99 -5.80 -1.02
C PHE A 51 6.50 -5.51 -1.14
N ALA A 52 5.90 -4.86 -0.15
CA ALA A 52 4.48 -4.48 -0.17
C ALA A 52 4.17 -3.56 -1.37
N VAL A 53 5.00 -2.54 -1.63
CA VAL A 53 4.83 -1.64 -2.78
C VAL A 53 5.04 -2.37 -4.10
N TYR A 54 6.02 -3.28 -4.19
CA TYR A 54 6.25 -4.08 -5.39
C TYR A 54 5.04 -4.94 -5.74
N VAL A 55 4.53 -5.70 -4.75
CA VAL A 55 3.33 -6.54 -4.93
C VAL A 55 2.11 -5.68 -5.26
N PHE A 56 1.95 -4.55 -4.58
CA PHE A 56 0.84 -3.64 -4.82
C PHE A 56 0.85 -3.07 -6.25
N VAL A 57 1.96 -2.47 -6.69
CA VAL A 57 2.06 -1.86 -8.03
C VAL A 57 1.90 -2.92 -9.13
N GLY A 58 2.51 -4.10 -8.95
CA GLY A 58 2.36 -5.20 -9.90
C GLY A 58 0.90 -5.68 -10.01
N THR A 59 0.26 -5.92 -8.87
CA THR A 59 -1.15 -6.35 -8.83
C THR A 59 -2.09 -5.26 -9.36
N PHE A 60 -1.84 -4.01 -9.00
CA PHE A 60 -2.64 -2.87 -9.44
C PHE A 60 -2.56 -2.65 -10.94
N ARG A 61 -1.36 -2.72 -11.54
CA ARG A 61 -1.21 -2.62 -13.00
C ARG A 61 -1.99 -3.72 -13.71
N ASN A 62 -1.86 -4.97 -13.25
CA ASN A 62 -2.62 -6.10 -13.82
C ASN A 62 -4.14 -5.90 -13.67
N TYR A 63 -4.58 -5.35 -12.53
CA TYR A 63 -5.98 -5.05 -12.29
C TYR A 63 -6.51 -3.97 -13.24
N VAL A 64 -5.79 -2.85 -13.39
CA VAL A 64 -6.15 -1.77 -14.30
C VAL A 64 -6.21 -2.25 -15.75
N THR A 65 -5.21 -3.00 -16.22
CA THR A 65 -5.19 -3.49 -17.61
C THR A 65 -6.36 -4.45 -17.86
N SER A 66 -6.60 -5.41 -16.96
CA SER A 66 -7.73 -6.35 -17.06
C SER A 66 -9.09 -5.63 -17.08
N TYR A 67 -9.24 -4.58 -16.26
CA TYR A 67 -10.48 -3.81 -16.22
C TYR A 67 -10.70 -2.99 -17.49
N ALA A 68 -9.64 -2.38 -18.03
CA ALA A 68 -9.69 -1.61 -19.28
C ALA A 68 -9.98 -2.52 -20.48
N ASP A 69 -9.34 -3.69 -20.55
CA ASP A 69 -9.49 -4.64 -21.66
C ASP A 69 -10.89 -5.27 -21.73
N THR A 70 -11.62 -5.31 -20.60
CA THR A 70 -13.02 -5.76 -20.52
C THR A 70 -14.03 -4.64 -20.80
N GLY A 71 -13.58 -3.45 -21.23
CA GLY A 71 -14.42 -2.28 -21.48
C GLY A 71 -14.91 -1.60 -20.20
N GLY A 72 -14.35 -1.95 -19.04
CA GLY A 72 -14.67 -1.35 -17.76
C GLY A 72 -14.08 0.06 -17.62
N SER A 73 -14.82 0.93 -16.93
CA SER A 73 -14.36 2.29 -16.62
C SER A 73 -13.58 2.33 -15.31
N LEU A 74 -12.50 3.11 -15.24
CA LEU A 74 -11.80 3.42 -13.98
C LEU A 74 -12.66 4.20 -12.98
N TRP A 75 -13.83 4.67 -13.41
CA TRP A 75 -14.83 5.31 -12.57
C TRP A 75 -15.93 4.36 -12.10
N ASP A 76 -15.86 3.07 -12.45
CA ASP A 76 -16.81 2.09 -11.95
C ASP A 76 -16.70 2.01 -10.41
N PRO A 77 -17.83 2.07 -9.68
CA PRO A 77 -17.85 1.91 -8.23
C PRO A 77 -17.08 0.68 -7.72
N ARG A 78 -17.08 -0.43 -8.47
CA ARG A 78 -16.35 -1.65 -8.10
C ARG A 78 -14.84 -1.46 -8.17
N PHE A 79 -14.37 -0.71 -9.17
CA PHE A 79 -12.96 -0.34 -9.31
C PHE A 79 -12.54 0.63 -8.20
N LEU A 80 -13.39 1.59 -7.87
CA LEU A 80 -13.10 2.62 -6.87
C LEU A 80 -13.27 2.15 -5.42
N ALA A 81 -14.01 1.07 -5.17
CA ALA A 81 -14.34 0.62 -3.82
C ALA A 81 -13.12 0.46 -2.89
N PRO A 82 -12.00 -0.19 -3.28
CA PRO A 82 -10.83 -0.29 -2.42
C PRO A 82 -10.23 1.08 -2.05
N PHE A 83 -10.20 2.02 -3.00
CA PHE A 83 -9.72 3.39 -2.78
C PHE A 83 -10.59 4.15 -1.79
N VAL A 84 -11.91 4.03 -1.93
CA VAL A 84 -12.86 4.65 -1.01
C VAL A 84 -12.70 4.06 0.39
N VAL A 85 -12.57 2.74 0.52
CA VAL A 85 -12.33 2.10 1.82
C VAL A 85 -11.03 2.58 2.47
N GLY A 86 -9.94 2.63 1.71
CA GLY A 86 -8.66 3.15 2.22
C GLY A 86 -8.73 4.62 2.64
N ALA A 87 -9.33 5.46 1.83
CA ALA A 87 -9.49 6.89 2.12
C ALA A 87 -10.36 7.12 3.37
N LEU A 88 -11.48 6.38 3.49
CA LEU A 88 -12.35 6.46 4.65
C LEU A 88 -11.65 5.98 5.92
N ALA A 89 -10.88 4.89 5.86
CA ALA A 89 -10.14 4.40 7.02
C ALA A 89 -9.07 5.39 7.48
N ALA A 90 -8.32 6.01 6.55
CA ALA A 90 -7.36 7.06 6.88
C ALA A 90 -8.05 8.29 7.48
N ALA A 91 -9.13 8.76 6.87
CA ALA A 91 -9.88 9.92 7.33
C ALA A 91 -10.52 9.69 8.71
N ALA A 92 -11.10 8.51 8.93
CA ALA A 92 -11.70 8.13 10.21
C ALA A 92 -10.65 8.11 11.33
N LEU A 93 -9.49 7.46 11.10
CA LEU A 93 -8.43 7.41 12.10
C LEU A 93 -7.84 8.80 12.36
N PHE A 94 -7.61 9.59 11.30
CA PHE A 94 -7.12 10.95 11.41
C PHE A 94 -8.08 11.82 12.21
N GLY A 95 -9.37 11.86 11.85
CA GLY A 95 -10.39 12.65 12.53
C GLY A 95 -10.53 12.27 14.01
N TRP A 96 -10.58 10.96 14.31
CA TRP A 96 -10.68 10.46 15.68
C TRP A 96 -9.49 10.87 16.55
N ARG A 97 -8.26 10.65 16.05
CA ARG A 97 -7.05 10.90 16.82
C ARG A 97 -6.65 12.37 16.86
N LEU A 98 -7.02 13.15 15.84
CA LEU A 98 -6.79 14.59 15.82
C LEU A 98 -7.47 15.27 17.01
N THR A 99 -8.68 14.85 17.37
CA THR A 99 -9.42 15.39 18.51
C THR A 99 -8.82 15.01 19.87
N GLU A 100 -8.15 13.86 19.96
CA GLU A 100 -7.56 13.37 21.23
C GLU A 100 -6.13 13.88 21.47
N THR A 101 -5.31 13.90 20.41
CA THR A 101 -3.85 14.01 20.52
C THR A 101 -3.27 15.24 19.81
N GLY A 102 -4.10 15.98 19.07
CA GLY A 102 -3.67 17.09 18.25
C GLY A 102 -2.92 16.66 16.98
N PHE A 103 -2.45 17.63 16.21
CA PHE A 103 -1.77 17.39 14.95
C PHE A 103 -0.31 16.98 15.18
N SER A 104 0.11 15.84 14.61
CA SER A 104 1.49 15.37 14.67
C SER A 104 1.89 14.58 13.41
N PRO A 105 3.20 14.52 13.06
CA PRO A 105 3.67 13.70 11.95
C PRO A 105 3.38 12.20 12.14
N SER A 106 3.42 11.71 13.38
CA SER A 106 3.10 10.31 13.72
C SER A 106 1.62 10.00 13.50
N LEU A 107 0.72 10.95 13.74
CA LEU A 107 -0.69 10.82 13.39
C LEU A 107 -0.89 10.64 11.88
N ILE A 108 -0.22 11.45 11.07
CA ILE A 108 -0.31 11.33 9.60
C ILE A 108 0.19 9.95 9.16
N ALA A 109 1.36 9.53 9.64
CA ALA A 109 1.91 8.22 9.30
C ALA A 109 0.98 7.08 9.72
N GLY A 110 0.39 7.16 10.92
CA GLY A 110 -0.59 6.20 11.41
C GLY A 110 -1.86 6.14 10.56
N ALA A 111 -2.43 7.29 10.20
CA ALA A 111 -3.62 7.39 9.37
C ALA A 111 -3.38 6.85 7.95
N LEU A 112 -2.26 7.21 7.32
CA LEU A 112 -1.88 6.70 6.00
C LEU A 112 -1.64 5.20 6.03
N SER A 113 -0.98 4.68 7.07
CA SER A 113 -0.76 3.24 7.26
C SER A 113 -2.08 2.48 7.40
N ALA A 114 -3.00 2.98 8.23
CA ALA A 114 -4.33 2.38 8.40
C ALA A 114 -5.12 2.38 7.09
N GLY A 115 -5.12 3.50 6.36
CA GLY A 115 -5.76 3.61 5.05
C GLY A 115 -5.17 2.65 4.02
N PHE A 116 -3.84 2.53 3.96
CA PHE A 116 -3.15 1.60 3.07
C PHE A 116 -3.57 0.14 3.34
N TRP A 117 -3.55 -0.30 4.60
CA TRP A 117 -3.94 -1.68 4.92
C TRP A 117 -5.43 -1.95 4.67
N ALA A 118 -6.30 -0.99 4.98
CA ALA A 118 -7.72 -1.10 4.66
C ALA A 118 -7.96 -1.21 3.15
N PHE A 119 -7.24 -0.42 2.34
CA PHE A 119 -7.23 -0.53 0.89
C PHE A 119 -6.79 -1.93 0.42
N VAL A 120 -5.68 -2.44 0.94
CA VAL A 120 -5.13 -3.76 0.53
C VAL A 120 -6.15 -4.87 0.82
N LEU A 121 -6.73 -4.88 2.02
CA LEU A 121 -7.75 -5.85 2.41
C LEU A 121 -8.99 -5.75 1.51
N ALA A 122 -9.48 -4.54 1.24
CA ALA A 122 -10.62 -4.33 0.36
C ALA A 122 -10.32 -4.82 -1.07
N MET A 123 -9.11 -4.58 -1.57
CA MET A 123 -8.69 -5.05 -2.89
C MET A 123 -8.68 -6.58 -2.96
N VAL A 124 -8.15 -7.26 -1.93
CA VAL A 124 -8.17 -8.72 -1.83
C VAL A 124 -9.61 -9.26 -1.81
N VAL A 125 -10.51 -8.62 -1.04
CA VAL A 125 -11.92 -9.01 -0.97
C VAL A 125 -12.61 -8.84 -2.33
N VAL A 126 -12.42 -7.69 -3.00
CA VAL A 126 -13.02 -7.42 -4.32
C VAL A 126 -12.52 -8.41 -5.37
N LEU A 127 -11.22 -8.72 -5.39
CA LEU A 127 -10.65 -9.71 -6.30
C LEU A 127 -11.23 -11.11 -6.02
N THR A 128 -11.24 -11.53 -4.76
CA THR A 128 -11.76 -12.85 -4.35
C THR A 128 -13.24 -12.98 -4.71
N ALA A 129 -14.06 -11.97 -4.39
CA ALA A 129 -15.48 -11.95 -4.73
C ALA A 129 -15.71 -12.01 -6.23
N SER A 130 -14.88 -11.32 -7.01
CA SER A 130 -14.96 -11.34 -8.48
C SER A 130 -14.70 -12.74 -9.03
N TYR A 131 -13.65 -13.42 -8.57
CA TYR A 131 -13.34 -14.80 -8.97
C TYR A 131 -14.45 -15.79 -8.59
N VAL A 132 -15.04 -15.65 -7.40
CA VAL A 132 -16.16 -16.50 -6.97
C VAL A 132 -17.40 -16.29 -7.84
N VAL A 133 -17.74 -15.03 -8.14
CA VAL A 133 -18.91 -14.71 -8.98
C VAL A 133 -18.73 -15.19 -10.42
N THR A 134 -17.54 -15.05 -11.00
CA THR A 134 -17.26 -15.56 -12.35
C THR A 134 -17.30 -17.10 -12.38
N GLY A 135 -16.70 -17.76 -11.38
CA GLY A 135 -16.75 -19.23 -11.28
C GLY A 135 -18.17 -19.77 -11.16
N TYR A 136 -19.07 -19.06 -10.45
CA TYR A 136 -20.49 -19.43 -10.38
C TYR A 136 -21.22 -19.30 -11.73
N ARG A 137 -20.83 -18.35 -12.57
CA ARG A 137 -21.46 -18.13 -13.89
C ARG A 137 -21.02 -19.13 -14.94
N GLU A 138 -19.78 -19.60 -14.87
CA GLU A 138 -19.25 -20.61 -15.79
C GLU A 138 -19.75 -22.04 -15.46
N ALA A 139 -20.23 -22.25 -14.24
CA ALA A 139 -20.79 -23.53 -13.79
C ALA A 139 -22.30 -23.72 -14.12
N GLN A 140 -22.96 -22.70 -14.71
CA GLN A 140 -24.35 -22.73 -15.17
C GLN A 140 -24.42 -22.88 -16.69
#